data_AF-A0A6N7ZC67-F1
#
_entry.id   AF-A0A6N7ZC67-F1
#
_cell.length_a   1.000
_cell.length_b   1.000
_cell.length_c   1.000
_cell.angle_alpha   90.00
_cell.angle_beta   90.00
_cell.angle_gamma   90.00
#
_symmetry.space_group_name_H-M   'P 1'
#
loop_
_entity.id
_entity.type
_entity.pdbx_description
1 polymer ?
#
loop_
_entity_poly.entity_id
_entity_poly.type
_entity_poly.pdbx_seq_one_letter_code
_entity_poly.pdbx_strand_id
1 'polypeptide(L)' 'MVSARTARKWADRYLAEGPAGMADRSSRPHHSPAKTSPGMVRRVVRLRWRHR' A
#
# COMPACT_ATOMS: atom_id res chain seq x y z
N MET A 1 5.99 19.06 -3.75
CA MET A 1 4.64 19.25 -4.32
C MET A 1 4.03 17.88 -4.60
N VAL A 2 2.72 17.70 -4.42
CA VAL A 2 2.02 16.44 -4.74
C VAL A 2 1.56 16.45 -6.20
N SER A 3 1.43 15.26 -6.82
CA SER A 3 0.91 15.17 -8.18
C SER A 3 -0.58 15.53 -8.24
N ALA A 4 -1.04 16.06 -9.38
CA ALA A 4 -2.46 16.37 -9.60
C ALA A 4 -3.37 15.14 -9.40
N ARG A 5 -2.89 13.95 -9.78
CA ARG A 5 -3.59 12.68 -9.57
C ARG A 5 -3.78 12.35 -8.09
N THR A 6 -2.76 12.62 -7.28
CA THR A 6 -2.83 12.44 -5.81
C THR A 6 -3.83 13.41 -5.20
N ALA A 7 -3.81 14.67 -5.63
CA ALA A 7 -4.75 15.69 -5.15
C ALA A 7 -6.21 15.34 -5.51
N ARG A 8 -6.47 14.85 -6.73
CA ARG A 8 -7.80 14.37 -7.13
C ARG A 8 -8.29 13.23 -6.21
N LYS A 9 -7.46 12.22 -5.96
CA LYS A 9 -7.82 11.11 -5.04
C LYS A 9 -8.20 11.58 -3.63
N TRP A 10 -7.55 12.64 -3.13
CA TRP A 10 -7.91 13.23 -1.84
C TRP A 10 -9.23 13.98 -1.90
N ALA A 11 -9.44 14.81 -2.94
CA ALA A 11 -10.71 15.52 -3.13
C ALA A 11 -11.90 14.56 -3.23
N ASP A 12 -11.79 13.51 -4.05
CA ASP A 12 -12.87 12.52 -4.25
C ASP A 12 -13.23 11.82 -2.92
N ARG A 13 -12.21 11.45 -2.11
CA ARG A 13 -12.44 10.84 -0.79
C ARG A 13 -13.09 11.79 0.20
N TYR A 14 -12.68 13.05 0.21
CA TYR A 14 -13.29 14.05 1.08
C TYR A 14 -14.75 14.29 0.71
N LEU A 15 -15.07 14.33 -0.58
CA LEU A 15 -16.45 14.49 -1.04
C LEU A 15 -17.33 13.28 -0.67
N ALA A 16 -16.79 12.06 -0.74
CA ALA A 16 -17.55 10.85 -0.44
C ALA A 16 -17.69 10.55 1.07
N GLU A 17 -16.66 10.86 1.87
CA GLU A 17 -16.52 10.37 3.24
C GLU A 17 -16.28 11.49 4.27
N GLY A 18 -16.24 12.74 3.82
CA GLY A 18 -15.95 13.90 4.65
C GLY A 18 -14.54 13.85 5.27
N PRO A 19 -14.35 14.42 6.47
CA PRO A 19 -13.07 14.41 7.18
C PRO A 19 -12.49 13.01 7.41
N ALA A 20 -13.33 11.97 7.56
CA ALA A 20 -12.88 10.58 7.71
C ALA A 20 -12.17 10.03 6.46
N GLY A 21 -12.44 10.60 5.27
CA GLY A 21 -11.78 10.31 4.00
C GLY A 21 -10.28 10.65 3.96
N MET A 22 -9.86 11.57 4.83
CA MET A 22 -8.50 12.12 4.89
C MET A 22 -7.56 11.35 5.83
N ALA A 23 -8.07 10.39 6.60
CA ALA A 23 -7.22 9.50 7.40
C ALA A 23 -6.21 8.76 6.51
N ASP A 24 -5.04 8.44 7.07
CA ASP A 24 -4.06 7.63 6.35
C ASP A 24 -4.66 6.25 6.05
N ARG A 25 -4.49 5.83 4.79
CA ARG A 25 -5.00 4.55 4.32
C ARG A 25 -3.88 3.82 3.63
N SER A 26 -3.70 2.57 4.06
CA SER A 26 -2.87 1.62 3.34
C SER A 26 -3.27 1.60 1.87
N SER A 27 -2.31 1.87 0.99
CA SER A 27 -2.49 1.70 -0.46
C SER A 27 -2.31 0.23 -0.88
N ARG A 28 -2.12 -0.68 0.09
CA ARG A 28 -1.94 -2.10 -0.18
C ARG A 28 -3.29 -2.70 -0.60
N PRO A 29 -3.33 -3.54 -1.65
CA PRO A 29 -4.54 -4.23 -2.03
C PRO A 29 -5.00 -5.17 -0.91
N HIS A 30 -6.32 -5.32 -0.75
CA HIS A 30 -6.90 -6.26 0.21
C HIS A 30 -6.59 -7.72 -0.14
N HIS A 31 -6.56 -8.04 -1.42
CA HIS A 31 -6.28 -9.38 -1.93
C HIS A 31 -5.22 -9.31 -3.03
N SER A 32 -4.28 -10.24 -3.02
CA SER A 32 -3.24 -10.37 -4.04
C SER A 32 -3.16 -11.85 -4.42
N PRO A 33 -3.79 -12.26 -5.54
CA PRO A 33 -3.81 -13.67 -5.96
C PRO A 33 -2.41 -14.23 -6.19
N ALA A 34 -1.49 -13.40 -6.69
CA ALA A 34 -0.09 -13.75 -6.90
C ALA A 34 0.79 -13.53 -5.65
N LYS A 35 0.21 -13.47 -4.45
CA LYS A 35 0.95 -13.27 -3.21
C LYS A 35 1.95 -14.40 -3.01
N THR A 36 3.23 -14.04 -2.93
CA THR A 36 4.32 -14.99 -2.66
C THR A 36 4.05 -15.78 -1.38
N SER A 37 4.21 -17.10 -1.44
CA SER A 37 3.94 -17.97 -0.30
C SER A 37 4.81 -17.59 0.92
N PRO A 38 4.30 -17.71 2.16
CA PRO A 38 5.06 -17.37 3.36
C PRO A 38 6.40 -18.13 3.49
N GLY A 39 6.48 -19.35 2.97
CA GLY A 39 7.72 -20.13 2.92
C GLY A 39 8.78 -19.48 2.03
N MET A 40 8.39 -19.06 0.82
CA MET A 40 9.29 -18.38 -0.11
C MET A 40 9.73 -17.02 0.43
N VAL A 41 8.82 -16.25 1.04
CA VAL A 41 9.15 -14.97 1.69
C VAL A 41 10.23 -15.18 2.76
N ARG A 42 10.10 -16.19 3.63
CA ARG A 42 11.11 -16.51 4.65
C ARG A 42 12.47 -16.85 4.03
N ARG A 43 12.49 -17.58 2.90
CA ARG A 43 13.72 -17.91 2.17
C ARG A 43 14.40 -16.65 1.62
N VAL A 44 13.65 -15.78 0.95
CA VAL A 44 14.15 -14.51 0.39
C VAL A 44 14.70 -13.61 1.49
N VAL A 45 13.96 -13.44 2.59
CA VAL A 45 14.39 -12.61 3.73
C VAL A 45 15.69 -13.15 4.34
N ARG A 46 15.78 -14.47 4.57
CA ARG A 46 17.00 -15.10 5.09
C ARG A 46 18.21 -14.85 4.18
N LEU A 47 18.04 -15.02 2.86
CA LEU A 47 19.11 -14.75 1.90
C LEU A 47 19.52 -13.28 1.95
N ARG A 48 18.56 -12.35 1.93
CA ARG A 48 18.84 -10.91 1.99
C ARG A 48 19.64 -10.51 3.24
N TRP A 49 19.33 -11.09 4.40
CA TRP A 49 20.08 -10.84 5.63
C TRP A 49 21.49 -11.44 5.61
N ARG A 50 21.69 -12.57 4.94
CA ARG A 50 23.03 -13.19 4.80
C ARG A 50 23.98 -12.42 3.89
N HIS A 51 23.43 -11.64 2.96
CA HIS A 51 24.18 -10.84 1.99
C HIS A 51 24.29 -9.36 2.37
N ARG A 52 23.90 -8.99 3.59
CA ARG A 52 24.00 -7.65 4.13
C ARG A 52 25.14 -7.58 5.12
#